data_AF-A0A4R5KT88-F1
#
_entry.id   AF-A0A4R5KT88-F1
#
_cell.length_a   1.000
_cell.length_b   1.000
_cell.length_c   1.000
_cell.angle_alpha   90.00
_cell.angle_beta   90.00
_cell.angle_gamma   90.00
#
_symmetry.space_group_name_H-M   'P 1'
#
loop_
_entity.id
_entity.type
_entity.pdbx_description
1 polymer ?
#
loop_
_entity_poly.entity_id
_entity_poly.type
_entity_poly.pdbx_seq_one_letter_code
_entity_poly.pdbx_strand_id
1 'polypeptide(L)' 'MDRWFPSSKLCRFCQTVQSELALSARVWNCCCGAVLDRDINAAINIQNEGCRMLGIA' A
#
# COMPACT_ATOMS: atom_id res chain seq x y z
N MET A 1 4.91 -1.43 -14.35
CA MET A 1 4.87 -1.10 -12.91
C MET A 1 6.23 -0.60 -12.49
N ASP A 2 6.29 0.51 -11.75
CA ASP A 2 7.56 1.02 -11.24
C ASP A 2 8.15 0.04 -10.20
N ARG A 3 9.44 -0.24 -10.32
CA ARG A 3 10.19 -1.13 -9.42
C ARG A 3 10.15 -0.65 -7.97
N TRP A 4 10.01 0.66 -7.77
CA TRP A 4 10.06 1.30 -6.45
C TRP A 4 8.69 1.76 -5.93
N PHE A 5 7.59 1.25 -6.51
CA PHE A 5 6.25 1.57 -6.04
C PHE A 5 6.07 1.11 -4.57
N PRO A 6 5.71 2.02 -3.63
CA PRO A 6 5.72 1.75 -2.19
C PRO A 6 4.48 0.97 -1.73
N SER A 7 4.15 -0.14 -2.40
CA SER A 7 2.89 -0.89 -2.21
C SER A 7 2.62 -1.30 -0.76
N SER A 8 3.64 -1.69 0.00
CA SER A 8 3.51 -2.11 1.40
C SER A 8 3.37 -0.94 2.39
N LYS A 9 3.84 0.25 2.01
CA LYS A 9 3.84 1.48 2.84
C LYS A 9 2.69 2.42 2.48
N LEU A 10 2.12 2.30 1.29
CA LEU A 10 1.00 3.11 0.82
C LEU A 10 -0.29 2.62 1.48
N CYS A 11 -1.01 3.47 2.20
CA CYS A 11 -2.30 3.10 2.74
C CYS A 11 -3.31 2.96 1.60
N ARG A 12 -3.87 1.76 1.40
CA ARG A 12 -4.89 1.53 0.36
C ARG A 12 -6.17 2.37 0.52
N PHE A 13 -6.40 2.97 1.68
CA PHE A 13 -7.60 3.75 1.97
C PHE A 13 -7.41 5.24 1.71
N CYS A 14 -6.31 5.83 2.21
CA CYS A 14 -6.08 7.28 2.14
C CYS A 14 -4.90 7.68 1.25
N GLN A 15 -4.21 6.71 0.64
CA GLN A 15 -3.04 6.91 -0.24
C GLN A 15 -1.85 7.61 0.43
N THR A 16 -1.84 7.73 1.76
CA THR A 16 -0.68 8.23 2.50
C THR A 16 0.41 7.16 2.56
N VAL A 17 1.64 7.54 2.25
CA VAL A 17 2.81 6.67 2.38
C VAL A 17 3.36 6.76 3.79
N GLN A 18 3.42 5.64 4.50
CA GLN A 18 4.10 5.53 5.77
C GLN A 18 5.62 5.56 5.57
N SER A 19 6.28 6.63 6.00
CA SER A 19 7.74 6.78 5.89
C SER A 19 8.48 5.72 6.72
N GLU A 20 8.03 5.54 7.97
CA GLU A 20 8.63 4.64 8.97
C GLU A 20 7.78 3.39 9.15
N LEU A 21 8.02 2.40 8.29
CA LEU A 21 7.48 1.05 8.44
C LEU A 21 8.64 0.05 8.55
N ALA A 22 8.76 -0.58 9.71
CA ALA A 22 9.77 -1.61 9.95
C ALA A 22 9.55 -2.84 9.07
N LEU A 23 10.62 -3.48 8.59
CA LEU A 23 10.54 -4.70 7.78
C LEU A 23 9.90 -5.88 8.54
N SER A 24 9.93 -5.88 9.87
CA SER A 24 9.27 -6.88 10.72
C SER A 24 7.79 -6.59 10.99
N ALA A 25 7.32 -5.36 10.71
CA ALA A 25 5.93 -5.00 10.96
C ALA A 25 5.02 -5.70 9.96
N ARG A 26 4.16 -6.58 10.48
CA ARG A 26 3.10 -7.26 9.72
C ARG A 26 1.82 -6.43 9.67
N VAL A 27 1.52 -5.71 10.75
CA VAL A 27 0.35 -4.84 10.87
C VAL A 27 0.79 -3.44 11.26
N TRP A 28 0.17 -2.41 10.69
CA TRP A 28 0.42 -1.02 11.03
C TRP A 28 -0.85 -0.17 11.02
N ASN A 29 -0.85 0.89 11.83
CA ASN A 29 -1.95 1.85 11.92
C ASN A 29 -1.63 3.06 11.05
N CYS A 30 -2.54 3.41 10.14
CA CYS A 30 -2.42 4.62 9.35
C CYS A 30 -3.02 5.82 10.10
N CYS A 31 -2.54 7.03 9.77
CA CYS A 31 -3.09 8.27 10.31
C CYS A 31 -4.58 8.50 9.98
N CYS A 32 -5.11 7.84 8.94
CA CYS A 32 -6.54 7.85 8.63
C CYS A 32 -7.38 6.94 9.54
N GLY A 33 -6.77 6.23 10.50
CA GLY A 33 -7.45 5.31 11.42
C GLY A 33 -7.56 3.87 10.92
N ALA A 34 -7.09 3.57 9.70
CA ALA A 34 -7.09 2.21 9.19
C ALA A 34 -6.00 1.34 9.84
N VAL A 35 -6.35 0.10 10.16
CA VAL A 35 -5.40 -0.95 10.56
C VAL A 35 -5.13 -1.81 9.33
N LEU A 36 -3.87 -1.92 8.92
CA LEU A 36 -3.48 -2.58 7.68
C LEU A 36 -2.55 -3.75 7.94
N ASP A 37 -2.92 -4.93 7.48
CA ASP A 37 -1.95 -6.00 7.22
C ASP A 37 -1.10 -5.63 6.00
N ARG A 38 0.22 -5.65 6.15
CA ARG A 38 1.18 -5.19 5.16
C ARG A 38 1.09 -5.96 3.86
N ASP A 39 0.93 -7.27 3.92
CA ASP A 39 1.01 -8.13 2.74
C ASP A 39 -0.32 -8.07 1.96
N ILE A 40 -1.46 -8.04 2.66
CA ILE A 40 -2.78 -7.78 2.05
C ILE A 40 -2.83 -6.38 1.42
N ASN A 41 -2.38 -5.36 2.15
CA ASN A 41 -2.33 -3.99 1.65
C ASN A 41 -1.45 -3.86 0.39
N ALA A 42 -0.26 -4.48 0.41
CA ALA A 42 0.63 -4.49 -0.74
C ALA A 42 -0.01 -5.15 -1.97
N ALA A 43 -0.65 -6.31 -1.80
CA ALA A 43 -1.31 -7.01 -2.90
C ALA A 43 -2.40 -6.15 -3.56
N ILE A 44 -3.23 -5.48 -2.75
CA ILE A 44 -4.30 -4.61 -3.25
C ILE A 44 -3.72 -3.39 -3.97
N ASN A 45 -2.71 -2.74 -3.40
CA ASN A 45 -2.07 -1.61 -4.06
C ASN A 45 -1.39 -2.00 -5.38
N ILE A 46 -0.81 -3.20 -5.45
CA ILE A 46 -0.22 -3.73 -6.69
C ILE A 46 -1.29 -3.94 -7.75
N GLN A 47 -2.42 -4.55 -7.38
CA GLN A 47 -3.55 -4.74 -8.28
C GLN A 47 -4.07 -3.40 -8.81
N ASN A 48 -4.32 -2.44 -7.90
CA ASN A 48 -4.85 -1.12 -8.26
C ASN A 48 -3.91 -0.36 -9.19
N GLU A 49 -2.60 -0.38 -8.92
CA GLU A 49 -1.61 0.26 -9.79
C GLU A 49 -1.49 -0.45 -11.15
N GLY A 50 -1.62 -1.78 -11.15
CA GLY A 50 -1.79 -2.59 -12.36
C GLY A 50 -2.96 -2.12 -13.23
N CYS A 51 -4.15 -2.04 -12.63
CA CYS A 51 -5.36 -1.56 -13.29
C CYS A 51 -5.22 -0.12 -13.79
N ARG A 52 -4.60 0.76 -13.00
CA ARG A 52 -4.36 2.17 -13.35
C ARG A 52 -3.46 2.30 -14.58
N MET A 53 -2.37 1.53 -14.65
CA MET A 53 -1.47 1.55 -15.81
C MET A 53 -2.13 1.01 -17.08
N LEU A 54 -3.07 0.06 -16.95
CA LEU A 54 -3.80 -0.53 -18.07
C LEU A 54 -5.04 0.29 -18.47
N GLY A 55 -5.40 1.33 -17.74
CA GLY A 55 -6.58 2.16 -18.02
C GLY A 55 -7.92 1.45 -17.75
N ILE A 56 -7.93 0.47 -16.85
CA ILE A 56 -9.12 -0.32 -16.46
C ILE A 56 -9.58 -0.04 -15.02
N ALA A 57 -9.07 1.06 -14.44
CA ALA A 57 -9.37 1.53 -13.10
C ALA A 57 -10.51 2.56 -13.10
#